data_AF-A0AAD6U2M5-F1
#
_entry.id   AF-A0AAD6U2M5-F1
#
_cell.length_a   1.000
_cell.length_b   1.000
_cell.length_c   1.000
_cell.angle_alpha   90.00
_cell.angle_beta   90.00
_cell.angle_gamma   90.00
#
_symmetry.space_group_name_H-M   'P 1'
#
loop_
_entity.id
_entity.type
_entity.pdbx_description
1 polymer ?
#
loop_
_entity_poly.entity_id
_entity_poly.type
_entity_poly.pdbx_seq_one_letter_code
_entity_poly.pdbx_strand_id
1 'polypeptide(L)'
;MTSNWSAIWRRTRQSLRETTGKIARMDGAALPNRGPRLLYSFNTREAAAEAVLGCDADIGGRSSVAFALDTSSAGEPAVARPTGKFHGRLRLDVRPGLEGRINSGYAGFRTPVRSTLFGNITDNVYFHDYLALRVRAAGDPVLHRSYFVNVQTVDQMSHVSVWQQALPIRRQDNDWETCYVRAFFLPLSFSRPRSSPSPALSTLASPSWAGETPFRAPTNSASTRSGLRTNM
;
A
#
# COMPACT_ATOMS: atom_id res chain seq x y z
N MET A 1 19.65 21.29 -15.24
CA MET A 1 18.70 20.52 -16.08
C MET A 1 19.45 19.40 -16.77
N THR A 2 19.60 18.24 -16.13
CA THR A 2 20.16 17.04 -16.77
C THR A 2 19.14 16.49 -17.76
N SER A 3 19.53 16.31 -19.02
CA SER A 3 18.59 16.03 -20.12
C SER A 3 17.85 14.70 -19.93
N ASN A 4 16.51 14.75 -19.89
CA ASN A 4 15.64 13.57 -19.89
C ASN A 4 15.99 12.58 -21.02
N TRP A 5 16.51 13.11 -22.14
CA TRP A 5 16.98 12.33 -23.28
C TRP A 5 18.14 11.38 -22.96
N SER A 6 19.11 11.80 -22.14
CA SER A 6 20.22 10.93 -21.74
C SER A 6 19.73 9.74 -20.91
N ALA A 7 18.76 9.96 -20.03
CA ALA A 7 18.13 8.92 -19.23
C ALA A 7 17.32 7.95 -20.10
N ILE A 8 16.56 8.45 -21.06
CA ILE A 8 15.78 7.64 -22.02
C ILE A 8 16.70 6.75 -22.86
N TRP A 9 17.79 7.31 -23.42
CA TRP A 9 18.77 6.54 -24.20
C TRP A 9 19.47 5.46 -23.38
N ARG A 10 19.87 5.80 -22.14
CA ARG A 10 20.49 4.85 -21.21
C ARG A 10 19.55 3.67 -20.92
N ARG A 11 18.28 3.94 -20.60
CA ARG A 11 17.27 2.91 -20.34
C ARG A 11 16.98 2.07 -21.58
N THR A 12 16.95 2.69 -22.76
CA THR A 12 16.76 1.98 -24.03
C THR A 12 17.91 1.01 -24.31
N ARG A 13 19.18 1.45 -24.14
CA ARG A 13 20.36 0.57 -24.28
C ARG A 13 20.34 -0.59 -23.29
N GLN A 14 19.91 -0.35 -22.06
CA GLN A 14 19.79 -1.38 -21.04
C GLN A 14 18.71 -2.42 -21.42
N SER A 15 17.53 -1.96 -21.82
CA SER A 15 16.42 -2.85 -22.24
C SER A 15 16.80 -3.70 -23.45
N LEU A 16 17.49 -3.14 -24.44
CA LEU A 16 18.00 -3.89 -25.59
C LEU A 16 18.99 -4.97 -25.18
N ARG A 17 19.97 -4.65 -24.33
CA ARG A 17 20.94 -5.65 -23.82
C ARG A 17 20.27 -6.79 -23.08
N GLU A 18 19.30 -6.48 -22.23
CA GLU A 18 18.53 -7.48 -21.48
C GLU A 18 17.69 -8.37 -22.42
N THR A 19 17.07 -7.78 -23.44
CA THR A 19 16.26 -8.51 -24.43
C THR A 19 17.14 -9.41 -25.30
N THR A 20 18.25 -8.90 -25.82
CA THR A 20 19.22 -9.71 -26.59
C THR A 20 19.79 -10.84 -25.75
N GLY A 21 20.10 -10.60 -24.47
CA GLY A 21 20.57 -11.64 -23.56
C GLY A 21 19.55 -12.75 -23.33
N LYS A 22 18.26 -12.42 -23.20
CA LYS A 22 17.16 -13.40 -23.07
C LYS A 22 16.97 -14.23 -24.34
N ILE A 23 17.04 -13.60 -25.51
CA ILE A 23 16.93 -14.29 -26.81
C ILE A 23 18.11 -15.24 -27.00
N ALA A 24 19.34 -14.78 -26.72
CA ALA A 24 20.54 -15.59 -26.83
C ALA A 24 20.51 -16.83 -25.91
N ARG A 25 19.85 -16.73 -24.75
CA ARG A 25 19.66 -17.84 -23.81
C ARG A 25 18.45 -18.73 -24.11
N MET A 26 17.64 -18.38 -25.12
CA MET A 26 16.38 -19.07 -25.44
C MET A 26 15.45 -19.21 -24.23
N ASP A 27 15.43 -18.20 -23.33
CA ASP A 27 14.60 -18.19 -22.12
C ASP A 27 13.08 -18.19 -22.42
N GLY A 28 12.67 -18.11 -23.70
CA GLY A 28 11.27 -18.13 -24.14
C GLY A 28 10.56 -19.48 -24.03
N ALA A 29 11.30 -20.59 -23.89
CA ALA A 29 10.74 -21.94 -23.72
C ALA A 29 10.74 -22.44 -22.26
N ALA A 30 11.28 -21.65 -21.32
CA ALA A 30 11.35 -22.02 -19.92
C ALA A 30 9.98 -21.84 -19.22
N LEU A 31 9.72 -22.66 -18.19
CA LEU A 31 8.55 -22.45 -17.34
C LEU A 31 8.57 -21.03 -16.74
N PRO A 32 7.41 -20.36 -16.62
CA PRO A 32 7.36 -19.01 -16.09
C PRO A 32 7.94 -18.98 -14.67
N ASN A 33 8.94 -18.11 -14.47
CA ASN A 33 9.64 -18.00 -13.19
C ASN A 33 8.70 -17.43 -12.12
N ARG A 34 8.33 -18.28 -11.15
CA ARG A 34 7.52 -17.92 -9.96
C ARG A 34 8.35 -17.44 -8.77
N GLY A 35 9.67 -17.38 -8.93
CA GLY A 35 10.57 -16.86 -7.90
C GLY A 35 10.38 -15.35 -7.66
N PRO A 36 10.85 -14.83 -6.50
CA PRO A 36 10.76 -13.41 -6.20
C PRO A 36 11.46 -12.57 -7.27
N ARG A 37 10.75 -11.55 -7.79
CA ARG A 37 11.28 -10.63 -8.79
C ARG A 37 11.45 -9.24 -8.17
N LEU A 38 12.65 -8.68 -8.29
CA LEU A 38 12.91 -7.30 -7.89
C LEU A 38 12.30 -6.34 -8.92
N LEU A 39 11.29 -5.58 -8.53
CA LEU A 39 10.66 -4.58 -9.40
C LEU A 39 11.41 -3.24 -9.40
N TYR A 40 11.78 -2.77 -8.20
CA TYR A 40 12.48 -1.51 -8.01
C TYR A 40 13.33 -1.55 -6.74
N SER A 41 14.48 -0.89 -6.76
CA SER A 41 15.36 -0.77 -5.59
C SER A 41 15.91 0.64 -5.45
N PHE A 42 15.98 1.15 -4.21
CA PHE A 42 16.55 2.45 -3.88
C PHE A 42 17.99 2.34 -3.38
N ASN A 43 18.77 1.40 -3.92
CA ASN A 43 20.11 1.07 -3.39
C ASN A 43 21.21 1.99 -3.92
N THR A 44 20.90 2.84 -4.89
CA THR A 44 21.83 3.80 -5.48
C THR A 44 21.31 5.22 -5.33
N ARG A 45 22.22 6.18 -5.30
CA ARG A 45 21.88 7.60 -5.12
C ARG A 45 21.04 8.11 -6.29
N GLU A 46 21.31 7.61 -7.49
CA GLU A 46 20.59 7.94 -8.71
C GLU A 46 19.15 7.44 -8.63
N ALA A 47 18.93 6.18 -8.21
CA ALA A 47 17.59 5.63 -8.06
C ALA A 47 16.78 6.38 -7.00
N ALA A 48 17.42 6.77 -5.89
CA ALA A 48 16.77 7.60 -4.88
C ALA A 48 16.43 9.01 -5.39
N ALA A 49 17.30 9.62 -6.19
CA ALA A 49 17.07 10.95 -6.76
C ALA A 49 16.01 10.97 -7.87
N GLU A 50 15.75 9.83 -8.53
CA GLU A 50 14.67 9.72 -9.53
C GLU A 50 13.27 9.56 -8.90
N ALA A 51 13.17 9.39 -7.57
CA ALA A 51 11.89 9.33 -6.88
C ALA A 51 11.17 10.68 -6.95
N VAL A 52 9.89 10.67 -7.33
CA VAL A 52 9.09 11.90 -7.39
C VAL A 52 8.36 12.08 -6.08
N LEU A 53 8.64 13.18 -5.38
CA LEU A 53 8.04 13.51 -4.09
C LEU A 53 6.77 14.35 -4.26
N GLY A 54 5.82 14.16 -3.34
CA GLY A 54 4.61 14.96 -3.26
C GLY A 54 4.20 15.16 -1.79
N CYS A 55 3.74 16.35 -1.46
CA CYS A 55 3.24 16.70 -0.13
C CYS A 55 2.25 17.85 -0.23
N ASP A 56 1.39 17.99 0.79
CA ASP A 56 0.36 19.03 0.87
C ASP A 56 0.85 20.50 0.74
N ALA A 57 2.16 20.74 0.79
CA ALA A 57 2.74 22.07 0.60
C ALA A 57 2.38 22.70 -0.76
N ASP A 58 2.06 21.88 -1.76
CA ASP A 58 1.64 22.31 -3.09
C ASP A 58 0.22 22.92 -3.13
N ILE A 59 -0.67 22.43 -2.29
CA ILE A 59 -2.07 22.89 -2.17
C ILE A 59 -2.29 23.89 -1.02
N GLY A 60 -1.22 24.28 -0.31
CA GLY A 60 -1.29 25.27 0.78
C GLY A 60 -1.17 24.70 2.20
N GLY A 61 -0.82 23.42 2.33
CA GLY A 61 -0.37 22.82 3.58
C GLY A 61 1.04 23.28 3.98
N ARG A 62 1.51 22.79 5.13
CA ARG A 62 2.81 23.15 5.70
C ARG A 62 3.68 21.92 6.02
N SER A 63 3.35 20.77 5.44
CA SER A 63 4.19 19.58 5.56
C SER A 63 5.46 19.73 4.72
N SER A 64 6.50 18.97 5.07
CA SER A 64 7.74 18.88 4.30
C SER A 64 8.11 17.42 4.06
N VAL A 65 8.75 17.17 2.93
CA VAL A 65 9.13 15.81 2.50
C VAL A 65 10.51 15.82 1.85
N ALA A 66 11.29 14.79 2.15
CA ALA A 66 12.59 14.53 1.57
C ALA A 66 12.78 13.02 1.37
N PHE A 67 13.55 12.67 0.34
CA PHE A 67 13.95 11.29 0.09
C PHE A 67 15.44 11.26 -0.23
N ALA A 68 16.17 10.47 0.54
CA ALA A 68 17.63 10.39 0.43
C ALA A 68 18.08 8.92 0.49
N LEU A 69 19.27 8.66 -0.03
CA LEU A 69 19.93 7.38 0.18
C LEU A 69 20.52 7.35 1.59
N ASP A 70 20.08 6.39 2.39
CA ASP A 70 20.67 6.09 3.68
C ASP A 70 21.77 5.05 3.51
N THR A 71 23.01 5.49 3.71
CA THR A 71 24.18 4.61 3.69
C THR A 71 24.45 3.98 5.05
N SER A 72 23.83 4.46 6.13
CA SER A 72 24.03 3.91 7.47
C SER A 72 23.37 2.54 7.65
N SER A 73 22.29 2.28 6.90
CA SER A 73 21.65 0.96 6.86
C SER A 73 22.48 -0.10 6.14
N ALA A 74 23.51 0.30 5.37
CA ALA A 74 24.38 -0.62 4.66
C ALA A 74 25.32 -1.32 5.66
N GLY A 75 25.02 -2.58 5.97
CA GLY A 75 25.81 -3.38 6.91
C GLY A 75 25.01 -3.89 8.11
N GLU A 76 23.76 -3.48 8.27
CA GLU A 76 22.86 -4.16 9.18
C GLU A 76 22.65 -5.61 8.71
N PRO A 77 22.59 -6.60 9.61
CA PRO A 77 22.39 -8.01 9.23
C PRO A 77 21.08 -8.22 8.46
N ALA A 78 20.10 -7.34 8.71
CA ALA A 78 18.88 -7.28 7.95
C ALA A 78 19.13 -6.82 6.50
N VAL A 79 19.87 -5.74 6.27
CA VAL A 79 20.01 -5.13 4.94
C VAL A 79 21.48 -4.93 4.57
N ALA A 80 21.96 -5.76 3.63
CA ALA A 80 23.35 -5.71 3.16
C ALA A 80 23.66 -4.53 2.22
N ARG A 81 22.66 -3.74 1.81
CA ARG A 81 22.80 -2.66 0.82
C ARG A 81 22.23 -1.35 1.37
N PRO A 82 22.71 -0.19 0.91
CA PRO A 82 22.09 1.11 1.24
C PRO A 82 20.61 1.12 0.89
N THR A 83 19.80 1.85 1.65
CA THR A 83 18.34 1.90 1.45
C THR A 83 17.84 3.31 1.24
N GLY A 84 16.70 3.48 0.57
CA GLY A 84 16.02 4.77 0.50
C GLY A 84 15.39 5.13 1.86
N LYS A 85 15.62 6.36 2.31
CA LYS A 85 15.02 6.93 3.52
C LYS A 85 14.08 8.06 3.12
N PHE A 86 12.80 7.81 3.34
CA PHE A 86 11.74 8.81 3.26
C PHE A 86 11.59 9.48 4.63
N HIS A 87 11.77 10.79 4.70
CA HIS A 87 11.64 11.54 5.95
C HIS A 87 11.09 12.94 5.71
N GLY A 88 10.54 13.55 6.75
CA GLY A 88 9.91 14.85 6.63
C GLY A 88 9.15 15.23 7.89
N ARG A 89 8.40 16.32 7.83
CA ARG A 89 7.52 16.75 8.92
C ARG A 89 6.11 16.85 8.38
N LEU A 90 5.24 15.98 8.87
CA LEU A 90 3.81 16.05 8.57
C LEU A 90 3.17 17.08 9.50
N ARG A 91 2.34 17.95 8.93
CA ARG A 91 1.55 18.88 9.74
C ARG A 91 0.13 18.98 9.21
N LEU A 92 -0.78 19.31 10.13
CA LEU A 92 -2.18 19.55 9.82
C LEU A 92 -2.48 21.06 9.66
N ASP A 93 -1.51 21.94 9.95
CA ASP A 93 -1.68 23.37 9.75
C ASP A 93 -1.65 23.71 8.25
N VAL A 94 -2.56 24.60 7.87
CA VAL A 94 -2.68 25.15 6.52
C VAL A 94 -2.32 26.63 6.55
N ARG A 95 -2.14 27.23 5.37
CA ARG A 95 -1.95 28.68 5.27
C ARG A 95 -3.23 29.43 5.69
N PRO A 96 -3.08 30.61 6.32
CA PRO A 96 -4.21 31.45 6.70
C PRO A 96 -5.09 31.77 5.49
N GLY A 97 -6.39 31.53 5.62
CA GLY A 97 -7.41 31.70 4.58
C GLY A 97 -7.79 30.41 3.84
N LEU A 98 -7.12 29.29 4.11
CA LEU A 98 -7.42 27.96 3.54
C LEU A 98 -7.93 26.96 4.58
N GLU A 99 -8.08 27.38 5.84
CA GLU A 99 -8.66 26.56 6.91
C GLU A 99 -10.06 26.04 6.53
N GLY A 100 -10.29 24.74 6.72
CA GLY A 100 -11.56 24.08 6.39
C GLY A 100 -11.86 23.92 4.90
N ARG A 101 -11.00 24.44 4.01
CA ARG A 101 -11.15 24.28 2.55
C ARG A 101 -10.30 23.16 1.97
N ILE A 102 -9.16 22.87 2.60
CA ILE A 102 -8.23 21.82 2.17
C ILE A 102 -7.95 20.86 3.31
N ASN A 103 -7.73 19.59 2.96
CA ASN A 103 -7.26 18.57 3.89
C ASN A 103 -5.75 18.45 3.76
N SER A 104 -5.03 18.97 4.75
CA SER A 104 -3.58 18.81 4.92
C SER A 104 -3.24 17.48 5.61
N GLY A 105 -1.95 17.19 5.72
CA GLY A 105 -1.46 16.00 6.41
C GLY A 105 -1.20 14.81 5.50
N TYR A 106 -0.84 15.05 4.23
CA TYR A 106 -0.35 14.00 3.34
C TYR A 106 1.07 14.28 2.84
N ALA A 107 1.86 13.22 2.77
CA ALA A 107 3.15 13.20 2.11
C ALA A 107 3.37 11.83 1.50
N GLY A 108 4.03 11.78 0.35
CA GLY A 108 4.30 10.54 -0.34
C GLY A 108 5.40 10.69 -1.37
N PHE A 109 5.79 9.55 -1.92
CA PHE A 109 6.66 9.50 -3.07
C PHE A 109 6.10 8.46 -4.04
N ARG A 110 6.49 8.60 -5.31
CA ARG A 110 6.22 7.61 -6.34
C ARG A 110 7.51 7.24 -7.05
N THR A 111 7.60 5.98 -7.46
CA THR A 111 8.66 5.53 -8.35
C THR A 111 8.49 6.17 -9.72
N PRO A 112 9.58 6.57 -10.40
CA PRO A 112 9.50 7.17 -11.73
C PRO A 112 8.96 6.18 -12.75
N VAL A 113 8.16 6.67 -13.70
CA VAL A 113 7.80 5.89 -14.88
C VAL A 113 9.07 5.67 -15.71
N ARG A 114 9.42 4.40 -15.95
CA ARG A 114 10.61 4.02 -16.72
C ARG A 114 10.29 4.07 -18.21
N SER A 115 10.26 5.28 -18.78
CA SER A 115 10.06 5.47 -20.22
C SER A 115 11.32 5.14 -21.02
N THR A 116 11.12 4.53 -22.19
CA THR A 116 12.11 4.25 -23.24
C THR A 116 11.59 4.77 -24.58
N LEU A 117 12.42 4.75 -25.64
CA LEU A 117 11.99 5.14 -26.99
C LEU A 117 10.85 4.27 -27.55
N PHE A 118 10.66 3.06 -27.01
CA PHE A 118 9.65 2.10 -27.46
C PHE A 118 8.45 2.01 -26.49
N GLY A 119 8.29 3.00 -25.61
CA GLY A 119 7.22 3.04 -24.62
C GLY A 119 7.71 2.86 -23.18
N ASN A 120 6.78 2.61 -22.27
CA ASN A 120 7.07 2.46 -20.84
C ASN A 120 7.46 1.03 -20.50
N ILE A 121 8.53 0.87 -19.72
CA ILE A 121 8.90 -0.42 -19.14
C ILE A 121 7.92 -0.74 -18.02
N THR A 122 6.99 -1.65 -18.30
CA THR A 122 6.09 -2.27 -17.33
C THR A 122 6.61 -3.66 -16.97
N ASP A 123 6.41 -4.05 -15.71
CA ASP A 123 6.71 -5.41 -15.27
C ASP A 123 5.43 -6.26 -15.34
N ASN A 124 5.52 -7.41 -16.01
CA ASN A 124 4.46 -8.41 -15.95
C ASN A 124 4.55 -9.19 -14.63
N VAL A 125 3.53 -9.02 -13.79
CA VAL A 125 3.39 -9.66 -12.47
C VAL A 125 2.28 -10.71 -12.43
N TYR A 126 1.81 -11.19 -13.58
CA TYR A 126 0.68 -12.13 -13.68
C TYR A 126 0.83 -13.41 -12.85
N PHE A 127 2.07 -13.90 -12.67
CA PHE A 127 2.36 -15.12 -11.91
C PHE A 127 2.74 -14.86 -10.44
N HIS A 128 2.57 -13.64 -9.96
CA HIS A 128 2.94 -13.23 -8.61
C HIS A 128 1.72 -12.69 -7.86
N ASP A 129 1.28 -13.41 -6.82
CA ASP A 129 0.09 -13.03 -6.05
C ASP A 129 0.33 -11.83 -5.11
N TYR A 130 1.58 -11.63 -4.71
CA TYR A 130 1.97 -10.65 -3.70
C TYR A 130 3.14 -9.79 -4.16
N LEU A 131 3.05 -8.50 -3.85
CA LEU A 131 4.15 -7.56 -3.86
C LEU A 131 4.76 -7.51 -2.46
N ALA A 132 6.05 -7.81 -2.35
CA ALA A 132 6.77 -7.70 -1.09
C ALA A 132 7.50 -6.35 -1.03
N LEU A 133 7.31 -5.63 0.07
CA LEU A 133 8.06 -4.42 0.39
C LEU A 133 8.83 -4.65 1.68
N ARG A 134 10.14 -4.39 1.64
CA ARG A 134 10.97 -4.40 2.84
C ARG A 134 11.05 -2.99 3.38
N VAL A 135 10.49 -2.77 4.57
CA VAL A 135 10.33 -1.44 5.16
C VAL A 135 10.79 -1.44 6.61
N ARG A 136 11.16 -0.25 7.08
CA ARG A 136 11.43 0.04 8.48
C ARG A 136 10.67 1.32 8.83
N ALA A 137 9.71 1.21 9.74
CA ALA A 137 8.94 2.35 10.19
C ALA A 137 9.69 3.07 11.31
N ALA A 138 10.09 4.30 11.04
CA ALA A 138 10.72 5.19 12.01
C ALA A 138 9.83 6.41 12.27
N GLY A 139 9.98 7.01 13.45
CA GLY A 139 9.25 8.22 13.84
C GLY A 139 8.21 7.96 14.92
N ASP A 140 7.10 8.70 14.85
CA ASP A 140 6.02 8.60 15.83
C ASP A 140 5.23 7.27 15.63
N PRO A 141 5.08 6.42 16.66
CA PRO A 141 4.31 5.19 16.58
C PRO A 141 2.87 5.37 16.09
N VAL A 142 2.26 6.53 16.32
CA VAL A 142 0.90 6.85 15.85
C VAL A 142 0.81 6.79 14.32
N LEU A 143 1.87 7.19 13.62
CA LEU A 143 1.92 7.24 12.16
C LEU A 143 2.23 5.89 11.52
N HIS A 144 2.65 4.87 12.28
CA HIS A 144 3.04 3.57 11.73
C HIS A 144 1.89 2.86 11.01
N ARG A 145 0.63 3.21 11.32
CA ARG A 145 -0.57 2.63 10.69
C ARG A 145 -1.14 3.49 9.55
N SER A 146 -0.53 4.64 9.27
CA SER A 146 -1.05 5.64 8.33
C SER A 146 -0.38 5.58 6.95
N TYR A 147 0.34 4.50 6.65
CA TYR A 147 0.99 4.30 5.36
C TYR A 147 0.05 3.58 4.38
N PHE A 148 -0.04 4.13 3.17
CA PHE A 148 -0.80 3.56 2.07
C PHE A 148 0.13 3.32 0.88
N VAL A 149 -0.11 2.23 0.17
CA VAL A 149 0.58 1.89 -1.08
C VAL A 149 -0.42 1.95 -2.22
N ASN A 150 -0.04 2.70 -3.25
CA ASN A 150 -0.80 2.81 -4.47
C ASN A 150 -0.10 2.02 -5.58
N VAL A 151 -0.81 1.03 -6.14
CA VAL A 151 -0.32 0.21 -7.25
C VAL A 151 -1.05 0.64 -8.51
N GLN A 152 -0.28 1.03 -9.54
CA GLN A 152 -0.83 1.38 -10.84
C GLN A 152 -0.58 0.23 -11.82
N THR A 153 -1.66 -0.31 -12.38
CA THR A 153 -1.61 -1.35 -13.40
C THR A 153 -2.10 -0.79 -14.73
N VAL A 154 -1.45 -1.20 -15.81
CA VAL A 154 -1.87 -0.88 -17.18
C VAL A 154 -2.38 -2.16 -17.81
N ASP A 155 -3.59 -2.12 -18.37
CA ASP A 155 -4.15 -3.26 -19.08
C ASP A 155 -3.67 -3.34 -20.54
N GLN A 156 -4.09 -4.37 -21.28
CA GLN A 156 -3.73 -4.54 -22.69
C GLN A 156 -4.31 -3.44 -23.60
N MET A 157 -5.34 -2.72 -23.15
CA MET A 157 -5.97 -1.59 -23.85
C MET A 157 -5.39 -0.24 -23.41
N SER A 158 -4.26 -0.26 -22.67
CA SER A 158 -3.61 0.93 -22.12
C SER A 158 -4.45 1.72 -21.10
N HIS A 159 -5.47 1.12 -20.51
CA HIS A 159 -6.21 1.74 -19.40
C HIS A 159 -5.39 1.67 -18.12
N VAL A 160 -5.32 2.80 -17.41
CA VAL A 160 -4.61 2.91 -16.13
C VAL A 160 -5.59 2.69 -15.00
N SER A 161 -5.39 1.62 -14.23
CA SER A 161 -6.12 1.37 -12.98
C SER A 161 -5.22 1.64 -11.79
N VAL A 162 -5.76 2.32 -10.77
CA VAL A 162 -5.05 2.65 -9.52
C VAL A 162 -5.73 1.93 -8.37
N TRP A 163 -4.92 1.19 -7.61
CA TRP A 163 -5.38 0.44 -6.45
C TRP A 163 -4.68 0.97 -5.21
N GLN A 164 -5.43 1.23 -4.15
CA GLN A 164 -4.90 1.70 -2.88
C GLN A 164 -5.10 0.64 -1.80
N GLN A 165 -4.04 0.34 -1.05
CA GLN A 165 -4.10 -0.55 0.09
C GLN A 165 -3.35 0.09 1.27
N ALA A 166 -3.87 -0.08 2.49
CA ALA A 166 -3.09 0.20 3.69
C ALA A 166 -1.91 -0.77 3.80
N LEU A 167 -0.73 -0.26 4.17
CA LEU A 167 0.45 -1.06 4.40
C LEU A 167 0.41 -1.59 5.85
N PRO A 168 0.28 -2.91 6.07
CA PRO A 168 0.21 -3.45 7.41
C PRO A 168 1.61 -3.52 8.01
N ILE A 169 2.07 -2.39 8.55
CA ILE A 169 3.29 -2.34 9.37
C ILE A 169 2.90 -2.81 10.77
N ARG A 170 3.46 -3.95 11.20
CA ARG A 170 3.08 -4.60 12.48
C ARG A 170 4.09 -4.28 13.57
N ARG A 171 5.37 -4.20 13.21
CA ARG A 171 6.44 -3.90 14.16
C ARG A 171 6.43 -2.43 14.56
N GLN A 172 6.63 -2.18 15.85
CA GLN A 172 6.76 -0.84 16.42
C GLN A 172 8.18 -0.55 16.91
N ASP A 173 9.06 -1.57 16.90
CA ASP A 173 10.42 -1.49 17.44
C ASP A 173 11.44 -0.84 16.49
N ASN A 174 10.96 -0.10 15.48
CA ASN A 174 11.78 0.52 14.43
C ASN A 174 12.78 -0.46 13.77
N ASP A 175 12.37 -1.72 13.63
CA ASP A 175 13.15 -2.78 13.00
C ASP A 175 12.61 -3.10 11.60
N TRP A 176 13.39 -3.80 10.80
CA TRP A 176 13.02 -4.19 9.45
C TRP A 176 11.91 -5.24 9.46
N GLU A 177 10.91 -5.04 8.61
CA GLU A 177 9.91 -6.05 8.32
C GLU A 177 9.59 -6.14 6.83
N THR A 178 9.06 -7.28 6.43
CA THR A 178 8.58 -7.49 5.05
C THR A 178 7.07 -7.44 5.07
N CYS A 179 6.52 -6.41 4.44
CA CYS A 179 5.09 -6.25 4.25
C CYS A 179 4.69 -6.84 2.90
N TYR A 180 3.57 -7.57 2.89
CA TYR A 180 3.00 -8.14 1.67
C TYR A 180 1.73 -7.39 1.29
N VAL A 181 1.70 -6.89 0.05
CA VAL A 181 0.54 -6.25 -0.58
C VAL A 181 0.04 -7.20 -1.65
N ARG A 182 -1.28 -7.37 -1.79
CA ARG A 182 -1.80 -8.26 -2.83
C ARG A 182 -1.61 -7.61 -4.19
N ALA A 183 -0.99 -8.31 -5.13
CA ALA A 183 -0.73 -7.79 -6.47
C ALA A 183 -1.97 -7.91 -7.39
N PHE A 184 -2.83 -8.89 -7.13
CA PHE A 184 -4.03 -9.13 -7.92
C PHE A 184 -5.27 -8.57 -7.23
N PHE A 185 -5.79 -7.48 -7.79
CA PHE A 185 -7.06 -6.90 -7.42
C PHE A 185 -8.11 -7.51 -8.34
N LEU A 186 -8.65 -8.67 -7.96
CA LEU A 186 -9.95 -9.06 -8.51
C LEU A 186 -10.91 -7.91 -8.18
N PRO A 187 -11.72 -7.42 -9.14
CA PRO A 187 -12.87 -6.61 -8.76
C PRO A 187 -13.64 -7.42 -7.72
N LEU A 188 -14.02 -6.76 -6.63
CA LEU A 188 -14.70 -7.37 -5.47
C LEU A 188 -16.02 -8.11 -5.81
N SER A 189 -16.40 -8.17 -7.08
CA SER A 189 -17.55 -8.90 -7.61
C SER A 189 -17.35 -10.42 -7.80
N PHE A 190 -16.16 -10.97 -7.54
CA PHE A 190 -15.96 -12.43 -7.48
C PHE A 190 -15.63 -12.92 -6.06
N SER A 191 -16.37 -12.45 -5.06
CA SER A 191 -16.54 -13.25 -3.85
C SER A 191 -17.23 -14.54 -4.24
N ARG A 192 -16.51 -15.67 -4.22
CA ARG A 192 -17.15 -17.01 -4.23
C ARG A 192 -18.31 -16.95 -3.22
N PRO A 193 -19.55 -17.32 -3.60
CA PRO A 193 -20.61 -17.43 -2.62
C PRO A 193 -20.11 -18.38 -1.53
N ARG A 194 -20.07 -17.87 -0.30
CA ARG A 194 -19.82 -18.68 0.88
C ARG A 194 -20.96 -19.70 0.89
N SER A 195 -20.69 -20.92 0.46
CA SER A 195 -21.67 -21.99 0.49
C SER A 195 -21.99 -22.26 1.96
N SER A 196 -23.05 -21.63 2.47
CA SER A 196 -23.71 -22.08 3.68
C SER A 196 -24.17 -23.52 3.43
N PRO A 197 -23.83 -24.49 4.28
CA PRO A 197 -24.49 -25.79 4.21
C PRO A 197 -25.97 -25.57 4.56
N SER A 198 -26.86 -25.75 3.58
CA SER A 198 -28.30 -25.85 3.85
C SER A 198 -28.56 -27.06 4.74
N PRO A 199 -29.38 -26.91 5.80
CA PRO A 199 -29.79 -28.05 6.61
C PRO A 199 -30.73 -28.93 5.79
N ALA A 200 -30.40 -30.22 5.69
CA ALA A 200 -31.28 -31.22 5.13
C ALA A 200 -32.56 -31.33 5.99
N LEU A 201 -33.71 -31.21 5.33
CA LEU A 201 -35.02 -31.58 5.88
C LEU A 201 -35.01 -33.07 6.22
N SER A 202 -35.07 -33.40 7.52
CA SER A 202 -35.51 -34.72 7.99
C SER A 202 -36.89 -34.57 8.62
N THR A 203 -37.85 -35.27 8.02
CA THR A 203 -39.26 -35.30 8.35
C THR A 203 -39.55 -36.24 9.54
N LEU A 204 -40.44 -35.77 10.43
CA LEU A 204 -41.34 -36.49 11.36
C LEU A 204 -40.77 -37.26 12.58
N ALA A 205 -41.03 -36.70 13.77
CA ALA A 205 -41.83 -37.33 14.83
C ALA A 205 -42.30 -36.29 15.88
N SER A 206 -43.60 -36.10 16.03
CA SER A 206 -44.28 -35.47 17.20
C SER A 206 -44.33 -36.47 18.39
N PRO A 207 -44.89 -36.19 19.60
CA PRO A 207 -45.60 -35.01 20.15
C PRO A 207 -45.01 -34.55 21.53
N SER A 208 -45.42 -33.49 22.24
CA SER A 208 -46.69 -33.33 22.98
C SER A 208 -46.86 -31.94 23.63
N TRP A 209 -48.06 -31.41 23.44
CA TRP A 209 -48.93 -30.51 24.24
C TRP A 209 -48.51 -29.75 25.51
N ALA A 210 -49.22 -28.61 25.62
CA ALA A 210 -49.63 -27.81 26.79
C ALA A 210 -48.55 -26.90 27.41
N GLY A 211 -48.79 -25.61 27.65
CA GLY A 211 -50.02 -24.84 27.54
C GLY A 211 -49.77 -23.37 27.89
N GLU A 212 -50.84 -22.61 27.69
CA GLU A 212 -51.16 -21.34 28.34
C GLU A 212 -50.54 -20.03 27.81
N THR A 213 -51.44 -19.06 27.84
CA THR A 213 -51.54 -17.81 27.10
C THR A 213 -51.07 -16.64 28.01
N PRO A 214 -51.47 -15.38 27.79
CA PRO A 214 -50.66 -14.40 27.09
C PRO A 214 -50.37 -13.17 27.99
N PHE A 215 -49.83 -12.12 27.35
CA PHE A 215 -50.16 -10.70 27.62
C PHE A 215 -49.10 -9.80 28.28
N ARG A 216 -48.98 -8.62 27.65
CA ARG A 216 -48.65 -7.28 28.18
C ARG A 216 -47.20 -6.77 28.12
N ALA A 217 -46.96 -5.91 27.14
CA ALA A 217 -46.08 -4.74 27.25
C ALA A 217 -46.90 -3.52 27.77
N PRO A 218 -46.36 -2.30 27.92
CA PRO A 218 -45.01 -1.83 28.34
C PRO A 218 -45.12 -0.82 29.52
N THR A 219 -44.01 -0.30 30.06
CA THR A 219 -43.92 1.13 30.47
C THR A 219 -42.49 1.56 30.85
N ASN A 220 -42.15 2.76 30.39
CA ASN A 220 -41.01 3.59 30.81
C ASN A 220 -41.17 4.07 32.26
N SER A 221 -40.06 4.25 32.96
CA SER A 221 -39.94 5.31 33.97
C SER A 221 -38.50 5.82 34.07
N ALA A 222 -38.40 7.14 33.98
CA ALA A 222 -37.21 7.92 34.28
C ALA A 222 -36.96 7.96 35.80
N SER A 223 -35.70 8.12 36.21
CA SER A 223 -35.37 8.64 37.53
C SER A 223 -34.01 9.34 37.50
N THR A 224 -34.10 10.65 37.74
CA THR A 224 -33.05 11.64 37.95
C THR A 224 -32.60 11.59 39.41
N ARG A 225 -31.29 11.75 39.70
CA ARG A 225 -30.72 12.81 40.60
C ARG A 225 -29.33 12.48 41.17
N SER A 226 -28.50 13.53 41.19
CA SER A 226 -27.71 14.06 42.32
C SER A 226 -26.60 13.15 42.90
N GLY A 227 -25.35 13.56 43.13
CA GLY A 227 -24.72 14.87 43.26
C GLY A 227 -23.43 14.71 44.11
N LEU A 228 -22.68 15.81 44.28
CA LEU A 228 -21.42 16.04 45.05
C LEU A 228 -20.09 15.66 44.35
N ARG A 229 -19.16 16.58 44.02
CA ARG A 229 -18.27 17.46 44.87
C ARG A 229 -17.42 16.61 45.84
N THR A 230 -16.09 16.72 46.02
CA THR A 230 -15.12 17.83 45.91
C THR A 230 -13.68 17.27 46.11
N ASN A 231 -12.68 18.01 45.60
CA ASN A 231 -11.27 18.18 46.03
C ASN A 231 -10.40 17.03 46.57
N MET A 232 -9.29 16.77 45.85
CA MET A 232 -7.92 17.07 46.30
C MET A 232 -7.04 17.34 45.07
#